data_AF-A0A822GKK2-F1
#
_entry.id   AF-A0A822GKK2-F1
#
_cell.length_a   1.000
_cell.length_b   1.000
_cell.length_c   1.000
_cell.angle_alpha   90.00
_cell.angle_beta   90.00
_cell.angle_gamma   90.00
#
_symmetry.space_group_name_H-M   'P 1'
#
loop_
_entity.id
_entity.type
_entity.pdbx_description
1 polymer ?
#
loop_
_entity_poly.entity_id
_entity_poly.type
_entity_poly.pdbx_seq_one_letter_code
_entity_poly.pdbx_strand_id
1 'polypeptide(L)' 'MWDETFEFRIRFPQMCLIYFSVLDYDMMSGDDRIAYYSAPVTMIQP' A
#
# COMPACT_ATOMS: atom_id res chain seq x y z
N MET A 1 6.61 -5.87 -13.80
CA MET A 1 7.47 -5.49 -12.66
C MET A 1 7.50 -3.98 -12.64
N TRP A 2 7.17 -3.35 -11.51
CA TRP A 2 7.07 -1.88 -11.44
C TRP A 2 8.41 -1.21 -11.16
N ASP A 3 9.30 -1.84 -10.39
CA ASP A 3 10.61 -1.29 -10.00
C ASP A 3 10.54 0.12 -9.36
N GLU A 4 9.40 0.42 -8.74
CA GLU A 4 9.14 1.70 -8.08
C GLU A 4 9.56 1.67 -6.60
N THR A 5 10.05 2.81 -6.11
CA THR A 5 10.40 3.01 -4.70
C THR A 5 9.72 4.26 -4.18
N PHE A 6 9.05 4.13 -3.03
CA PHE A 6 8.38 5.23 -2.35
C PHE A 6 8.99 5.43 -0.96
N GLU A 7 9.20 6.68 -0.55
CA GLU A 7 9.72 7.03 0.77
C GLU A 7 8.70 7.85 1.55
N PHE A 8 8.43 7.45 2.79
CA PHE A 8 7.52 8.14 3.69
C PHE A 8 8.22 8.48 5.01
N ARG A 9 8.06 9.71 5.49
CA ARG A 9 8.54 10.13 6.81
C ARG A 9 7.40 10.07 7.82
N ILE A 10 7.42 9.05 8.68
CA ILE A 10 6.37 8.80 9.67
C ILE A 10 6.85 9.22 11.06
N ARG A 11 6.22 10.25 11.65
CA ARG A 11 6.62 10.78 12.97
C ARG A 11 6.16 9.91 14.14
N PHE A 12 5.04 9.21 14.00
CA PHE A 12 4.42 8.42 15.07
C PHE A 12 3.96 7.03 14.56
N PRO A 13 4.90 6.11 14.27
CA PRO A 13 4.61 4.85 13.58
C PRO A 13 3.62 3.93 14.33
N GLN A 14 3.56 4.02 15.65
CA GLN A 14 2.61 3.28 16.49
C GLN A 14 1.13 3.64 16.25
N MET A 15 0.87 4.78 15.62
CA MET A 15 -0.49 5.22 15.27
C MET A 15 -0.81 4.99 13.78
N CYS A 16 0.09 4.34 13.04
CA CYS A 16 0.00 4.22 11.59
C CYS A 16 -0.17 2.76 11.14
N LEU A 17 -0.89 2.60 10.03
CA LEU A 17 -0.97 1.37 9.26
C LEU A 17 -0.30 1.62 7.90
N ILE A 18 0.34 0.60 7.36
CA ILE A 18 0.63 0.53 5.93
C ILE A 18 -0.49 -0.24 5.24
N TYR A 19 -0.93 0.26 4.08
CA TYR A 19 -1.97 -0.36 3.28
C TYR A 19 -1.52 -0.42 1.83
N PHE A 20 -1.44 -1.63 1.29
CA PHE A 20 -1.18 -1.88 -0.12
C PHE A 20 -2.47 -2.37 -0.77
N SER A 21 -2.78 -1.84 -1.94
CA SER A 21 -3.90 -2.28 -2.78
C SER A 21 -3.37 -2.51 -4.18
N VAL A 22 -3.67 -3.68 -4.74
CA VAL A 22 -3.40 -4.00 -6.13
C VAL A 22 -4.72 -3.89 -6.87
N LEU A 23 -4.76 -3.02 -7.87
CA LEU A 23 -5.95 -2.75 -8.68
C LEU A 23 -5.72 -3.26 -10.10
N ASP A 24 -6.78 -3.78 -10.73
CA ASP A 24 -6.87 -4.02 -12.16
C ASP A 24 -7.37 -2.77 -12.83
N TYR A 25 -6.61 -2.24 -13.78
CA TYR A 25 -6.93 -0.98 -14.40
C TYR A 25 -8.01 -1.15 -15.48
N ASP A 26 -9.09 -0.38 -15.40
CA ASP A 26 -10.15 -0.35 -16.41
C ASP A 26 -10.51 1.09 -16.81
N MET A 27 -10.32 1.41 -18.09
CA MET A 27 -10.63 2.71 -18.68
C MET A 27 -12.10 3.10 -18.60
N MET A 28 -13.03 2.15 -18.55
CA MET A 28 -14.47 2.40 -18.72
C MET A 28 -15.26 2.23 -17.42
N SER A 29 -14.85 1.30 -16.54
CA SER A 29 -15.58 0.95 -15.32
C SER A 29 -14.98 1.52 -14.02
N GLY A 30 -13.76 2.05 -14.09
CA GLY A 30 -12.93 2.31 -12.91
C GLY A 30 -12.22 1.04 -12.44
N ASP A 31 -11.14 1.23 -11.67
CA ASP A 31 -10.24 0.13 -11.35
C ASP A 31 -10.81 -0.84 -10.30
N ASP A 32 -10.71 -2.14 -10.58
CA ASP A 32 -11.20 -3.21 -9.71
C ASP A 32 -10.11 -3.68 -8.73
N ARG A 33 -10.43 -3.84 -7.45
CA ARG A 33 -9.44 -4.31 -6.46
C ARG A 33 -9.20 -5.81 -6.55
N ILE A 34 -7.98 -6.21 -6.94
CA ILE A 34 -7.54 -7.60 -7.03
C ILE A 34 -7.11 -8.14 -5.65
N ALA A 35 -6.34 -7.35 -4.91
CA ALA A 35 -5.77 -7.78 -3.63
C ALA A 35 -5.49 -6.60 -2.71
N TYR A 36 -5.34 -6.89 -1.42
CA TYR A 36 -4.88 -5.91 -0.44
C TYR A 36 -4.07 -6.55 0.68
N TYR A 37 -3.21 -5.75 1.28
CA TYR A 37 -2.48 -6.07 2.50
C TYR A 37 -2.50 -4.87 3.44
N SER A 38 -2.71 -5.13 4.73
CA SER A 38 -2.72 -4.09 5.76
C SER A 38 -1.97 -4.59 6.99
N ALA A 39 -1.11 -3.74 7.54
CA ALA A 39 -0.40 -4.04 8.77
C ALA A 39 -0.06 -2.76 9.55
N PRO A 40 0.05 -2.84 10.89
CA PRO A 40 0.71 -1.80 11.66
C PRO A 40 2.12 -1.56 11.13
N VAL A 41 2.51 -0.29 11.01
CA VAL A 41 3.86 0.08 10.56
C VAL A 41 4.93 -0.54 11.46
N THR A 42 4.61 -0.74 12.74
CA THR A 42 5.49 -1.37 13.73
C THR A 42 5.75 -2.86 13.50
N MET A 43 5.02 -3.52 12.59
CA MET A 43 5.14 -4.95 12.29
C MET A 43 5.89 -5.22 10.98
N ILE A 44 6.30 -4.18 10.25
CA ILE A 44 7.03 -4.31 8.98
C ILE A 44 8.48 -4.66 9.28
N GLN A 45 8.98 -5.73 8.66
CA GLN A 45 10.39 -6.11 8.72
C GLN A 45 11.18 -5.40 7.60
N PRO A 46 12.44 -4.98 7.85
CA PRO A 46 13.34 -4.45 6.82
C PRO A 46 13.69 -5.48 5.74
#